data_AF-A0A0N1B2J8-F1
#
_entry.id   AF-A0A0N1B2J8-F1
#
_cell.length_a   1.000
_cell.length_b   1.000
_cell.length_c   1.000
_cell.angle_alpha   90.00
_cell.angle_beta   90.00
_cell.angle_gamma   90.00
#
_symmetry.space_group_name_H-M   'P 1'
#
loop_
_entity.id
_entity.type
_entity.pdbx_description
1 polymer ?
#
loop_
_entity_poly.entity_id
_entity_poly.type
_entity_poly.pdbx_seq_one_letter_code
_entity_poly.pdbx_strand_id
1 'polypeptide(L)'
;MRLSRVELVFVAFGAALGAIVAGVFKAGWIAPSATFPPFILVLLALGLSEIAAGFALGCPPGSLVRMPARMLAFLIGVGVLALLMGGLA
;
A
#
# COMPACT_ATOMS: atom_id res chain seq x y z
N MET A 1 -7.47 7.81 18.31
CA MET A 1 -7.58 6.35 18.13
C MET A 1 -6.21 5.73 18.40
N ARG A 2 -6.07 4.71 19.25
CA ARG A 2 -4.79 3.99 19.42
C ARG A 2 -4.73 2.87 18.40
N LEU A 3 -3.76 2.93 17.48
CA LEU A 3 -3.49 1.86 16.53
C LEU A 3 -2.89 0.65 17.28
N SER A 4 -3.30 -0.54 16.89
CA SER A 4 -2.66 -1.77 17.35
C SER A 4 -1.25 -1.91 16.73
N ARG A 5 -0.42 -2.77 17.32
CA ARG A 5 0.93 -3.04 16.79
C ARG A 5 0.88 -3.62 15.38
N VAL A 6 -0.11 -4.47 15.08
CA VAL A 6 -0.34 -5.04 13.75
C VAL A 6 -0.73 -3.96 12.74
N GLU A 7 -1.60 -3.03 13.15
CA GLU A 7 -2.02 -1.91 12.31
C GLU A 7 -0.84 -0.97 12.00
N LEU A 8 0.04 -0.70 12.96
CA LEU A 8 1.26 0.09 12.73
C LEU A 8 2.22 -0.58 11.75
N VAL A 9 2.41 -1.89 11.88
CA VAL A 9 3.24 -2.66 10.92
C VAL A 9 2.63 -2.62 9.52
N PHE A 10 1.30 -2.76 9.42
CA PHE A 10 0.60 -2.68 8.14
C PHE A 10 0.72 -1.29 7.50
N VAL A 11 0.66 -0.22 8.31
CA VAL A 11 0.89 1.15 7.84
C VAL A 11 2.33 1.35 7.34
N ALA A 12 3.32 0.85 8.07
CA ALA A 12 4.72 0.88 7.63
C ALA A 12 4.93 0.08 6.34
N PHE A 13 4.22 -1.05 6.18
CA PHE A 13 4.21 -1.83 4.96
C PHE A 13 3.63 -1.06 3.77
N GLY A 14 2.56 -0.27 3.99
CA GLY A 14 2.04 0.66 3.00
C GLY A 14 3.09 1.67 2.50
N ALA A 15 3.88 2.24 3.40
CA ALA A 15 4.99 3.14 3.04
C ALA A 15 6.06 2.42 2.20
N ALA A 16 6.46 1.21 2.59
CA ALA A 16 7.42 0.40 1.85
C ALA A 16 6.92 0.05 0.44
N LEU A 17 5.64 -0.31 0.31
CA LEU A 17 5.01 -0.54 -0.99
C LEU A 17 5.04 0.69 -1.88
N GLY A 18 4.75 1.88 -1.35
CA GLY A 18 4.87 3.14 -2.08
C GLY A 18 6.27 3.35 -2.65
N ALA A 19 7.30 3.06 -1.85
CA ALA A 19 8.70 3.15 -2.28
C ALA A 19 9.08 2.11 -3.34
N ILE A 20 8.64 0.85 -3.18
CA ILE A 20 8.88 -0.22 -4.15
C ILE A 20 8.25 0.15 -5.50
N VAL A 21 6.98 0.56 -5.50
CA VAL A 21 6.27 0.94 -6.72
C VAL A 21 6.99 2.13 -7.38
N ALA A 22 7.37 3.16 -6.62
CA ALA A 22 8.14 4.27 -7.14
C ALA A 22 9.46 3.81 -7.81
N GLY A 23 10.17 2.87 -7.19
CA GLY A 23 11.40 2.29 -7.73
C GLY A 23 11.19 1.53 -9.04
N VAL A 24 10.14 0.71 -9.14
CA VAL A 24 9.82 -0.07 -10.34
C VAL A 24 9.57 0.82 -11.56
N PHE A 25 8.80 1.90 -11.39
CA PHE A 25 8.56 2.87 -12.46
C PHE A 25 9.80 3.70 -12.78
N LYS A 26 10.58 4.13 -11.78
CA LYS A 26 11.86 4.84 -12.02
C LYS A 26 12.88 3.98 -12.74
N ALA A 27 12.87 2.67 -12.51
CA ALA A 27 13.70 1.71 -13.23
C ALA A 27 13.23 1.47 -14.69
N GLY A 28 12.09 2.05 -15.10
CA GLY A 28 11.54 1.90 -16.44
C GLY A 28 10.91 0.53 -16.70
N TRP A 29 10.66 -0.26 -15.64
CA TRP A 29 10.07 -1.60 -15.79
C TRP A 29 8.58 -1.53 -16.14
N ILE A 30 7.91 -0.45 -15.75
CA ILE A 30 6.50 -0.19 -16.04
C ILE A 30 6.39 1.25 -16.52
N ALA A 31 5.73 1.46 -17.67
CA ALA A 31 5.43 2.79 -18.17
C ALA A 31 4.18 3.33 -17.46
N PRO A 32 4.19 4.56 -16.90
CA PRO A 32 2.99 5.21 -16.42
C PRO A 32 2.00 5.37 -17.58
N SER A 33 0.74 5.01 -17.36
CA SER A 33 -0.33 5.28 -18.33
C SER A 33 -1.50 5.94 -17.61
N ALA A 34 -2.18 6.86 -18.29
CA ALA A 34 -3.36 7.54 -17.74
C ALA A 34 -4.48 6.55 -17.35
N THR A 35 -4.53 5.38 -18.00
CA THR A 35 -5.47 4.30 -17.71
C THR A 35 -5.08 3.49 -16.48
N PHE A 36 -3.79 3.42 -16.14
CA PHE A 36 -3.30 2.65 -15.00
C PHE A 36 -2.30 3.46 -14.16
N PRO A 37 -2.81 4.38 -13.32
CA PRO A 37 -1.99 5.15 -12.41
C PRO A 37 -1.18 4.29 -11.43
N PRO A 38 0.04 4.72 -11.04
CA PRO A 38 0.91 3.97 -10.13
C PRO A 38 0.28 3.67 -8.75
N PHE A 39 -0.63 4.51 -8.26
CA PHE A 39 -1.30 4.28 -6.97
C PHE A 39 -2.20 3.04 -6.96
N ILE A 40 -2.68 2.59 -8.14
CA ILE A 40 -3.49 1.37 -8.24
C ILE A 40 -2.67 0.15 -7.82
N LEU A 41 -1.38 0.13 -8.17
CA LEU A 41 -0.48 -0.95 -7.74
C LEU A 41 -0.29 -0.94 -6.22
N VAL A 42 -0.24 0.24 -5.61
CA VAL A 42 -0.19 0.38 -4.14
C VAL A 42 -1.47 -0.17 -3.50
N LEU A 43 -2.66 0.18 -4.03
CA LEU A 43 -3.95 -0.38 -3.56
C LEU A 43 -4.00 -1.89 -3.70
N LEU A 44 -3.64 -2.39 -4.88
CA LEU A 44 -3.69 -3.81 -5.18
C LEU A 44 -2.76 -4.59 -4.26
N ALA A 45 -1.52 -4.13 -4.08
CA ALA A 45 -0.54 -4.80 -3.24
C ALA A 45 -0.93 -4.76 -1.75
N LEU A 46 -1.48 -3.64 -1.25
CA LEU A 46 -2.04 -3.56 0.10
C LEU A 46 -3.19 -4.55 0.30
N GLY A 47 -4.16 -4.59 -0.63
CA GLY A 47 -5.28 -5.53 -0.57
C GLY A 47 -4.82 -6.98 -0.62
N LEU A 48 -3.87 -7.31 -1.51
CA LEU A 48 -3.31 -8.65 -1.61
C LEU A 48 -2.58 -9.06 -0.33
N SER A 49 -1.83 -8.13 0.29
CA SER A 49 -1.10 -8.41 1.52
C SER A 49 -2.03 -8.70 2.70
N GLU A 50 -3.18 -8.03 2.77
CA GLU A 50 -4.20 -8.30 3.79
C GLU A 50 -4.84 -9.68 3.57
N ILE A 51 -5.13 -10.05 2.32
CA ILE A 51 -5.67 -11.37 1.98
C ILE A 51 -4.66 -12.47 2.32
N ALA A 52 -3.39 -12.28 1.95
CA ALA A 52 -2.32 -13.23 2.25
C ALA A 52 -2.10 -13.40 3.76
N ALA A 53 -2.10 -12.29 4.51
CA ALA A 53 -2.00 -12.32 5.97
C ALA A 53 -3.22 -12.98 6.62
N GLY A 54 -4.43 -12.68 6.15
CA GLY A 54 -5.68 -13.31 6.59
C GLY A 54 -5.66 -14.82 6.36
N PHE A 55 -5.22 -15.25 5.18
CA PHE A 55 -5.08 -16.67 4.85
C PHE A 55 -4.06 -17.38 5.74
N ALA A 56 -2.87 -16.80 5.94
CA ALA A 56 -1.82 -17.38 6.77
C ALA A 56 -2.22 -17.49 8.26
N LEU A 57 -3.03 -16.55 8.75
CA LEU A 57 -3.47 -16.49 10.15
C LEU A 57 -4.84 -17.16 10.38
N GLY A 58 -5.46 -17.75 9.35
CA GLY A 58 -6.78 -18.37 9.44
C GLY A 58 -7.90 -17.40 9.83
N CYS A 59 -7.72 -16.10 9.59
CA CYS A 59 -8.66 -15.06 9.96
C CYS A 59 -9.42 -14.52 8.74
N PRO A 60 -10.69 -14.15 8.87
CA PRO A 60 -11.44 -13.55 7.77
C PRO A 60 -10.82 -12.20 7.37
N PRO A 61 -10.82 -11.87 6.06
CA PRO A 61 -10.31 -10.59 5.57
C PRO A 61 -11.08 -9.43 6.20
N GLY A 62 -10.38 -8.35 6.57
CA GLY A 62 -10.96 -7.21 7.28
C GLY A 62 -11.03 -7.35 8.81
N SER A 63 -10.70 -8.53 9.37
CA SER A 63 -10.63 -8.73 10.82
C SER A 63 -9.28 -8.28 11.43
N LEU A 64 -8.19 -8.41 10.66
CA LEU A 64 -6.82 -8.11 11.11
C LEU A 64 -6.50 -6.62 11.19
N VAL A 65 -6.99 -5.85 10.23
CA VAL A 65 -6.69 -4.41 10.10
C VAL A 65 -7.99 -3.66 9.95
N ARG A 66 -8.30 -2.76 10.89
CA ARG A 66 -9.52 -1.96 10.81
C ARG A 66 -9.44 -0.97 9.66
N MET A 67 -10.61 -0.62 9.13
CA MET A 67 -10.71 0.33 8.00
C MET A 67 -9.89 1.62 8.17
N PRO A 68 -9.86 2.28 9.34
CA PRO A 68 -9.06 3.50 9.52
C PRO A 68 -7.54 3.27 9.32
N ALA A 69 -7.02 2.13 9.78
CA ALA A 69 -5.62 1.77 9.60
C ALA A 69 -5.31 1.43 8.14
N ARG A 70 -6.25 0.79 7.42
CA ARG A 70 -6.13 0.54 5.98
C ARG A 70 -6.08 1.83 5.17
N MET A 71 -6.96 2.77 5.49
CA MET A 71 -6.95 4.09 4.84
C MET A 71 -5.63 4.82 5.10
N LEU A 72 -5.13 4.79 6.33
CA LEU A 72 -3.82 5.36 6.69
C LEU A 72 -2.66 4.71 5.93
N ALA A 73 -2.63 3.39 5.86
CA ALA A 73 -1.59 2.65 5.14
C ALA A 73 -1.58 3.01 3.66
N PHE A 74 -2.76 3.12 3.05
CA PHE A 74 -2.91 3.57 1.68
C PHE A 74 -2.47 5.03 1.50
N LEU A 75 -2.95 5.94 2.34
CA LEU A 75 -2.61 7.37 2.25
C LEU A 75 -1.10 7.59 2.36
N ILE A 76 -0.45 6.88 3.28
CA ILE A 76 1.00 6.94 3.48
C ILE A 76 1.73 6.32 2.29
N GLY A 77 1.29 5.17 1.79
CA GLY A 77 1.89 4.55 0.61
C GLY A 77 1.80 5.43 -0.64
N VAL A 78 0.65 6.04 -0.89
CA VAL A 78 0.46 7.03 -1.97
C VAL A 78 1.29 8.28 -1.73
N GLY A 79 1.37 8.76 -0.49
CA GLY A 79 2.19 9.91 -0.13
C GLY A 79 3.68 9.67 -0.40
N VAL A 80 4.19 8.50 -0.03
CA VAL A 80 5.59 8.10 -0.33
C VAL A 80 5.81 7.96 -1.83
N LEU A 81 4.89 7.31 -2.55
CA LEU A 81 4.93 7.19 -4.00
C LEU A 81 4.99 8.58 -4.66
N ALA A 82 4.10 9.49 -4.27
CA ALA A 82 4.02 10.86 -4.78
C ALA A 82 5.30 11.64 -4.49
N LEU A 83 5.83 11.53 -3.26
CA LEU A 83 7.07 12.18 -2.85
C LEU A 83 8.26 11.71 -3.71
N LEU A 84 8.34 10.40 -3.97
CA LEU A 84 9.45 9.82 -4.73
C LEU A 84 9.32 10.04 -6.24
N MET A 85 8.10 10.11 -6.76
CA MET A 85 7.81 10.40 -8.17
C MET A 85 7.83 11.89 -8.51
N GLY A 86 7.75 12.78 -7.50
CA GLY A 86 7.59 14.22 -7.71
C GLY A 86 6.14 14.62 -8.09
N GLY A 87 5.17 13.74 -7.90
CA GLY A 87 3.76 13.95 -8.26
C GLY A 87 2.98 12.64 -8.41
N LEU A 88 1.67 12.75 -8.63
CA LEU A 88 0.73 11.62 -8.87
C LEU A 88 0.30 11.49 -10.33
N ALA A 89 1.06 12.10 -11.25
CA ALA A 89 0.71 12.24 -12.67
C ALA A 89 0.77 10.93 -13.45
#